data_AF-A0A1Z4EI62-F1
#
_entry.id   AF-A0A1Z4EI62-F1
#
_cell.length_a   1.000
_cell.length_b   1.000
_cell.length_c   1.000
_cell.angle_alpha   90.00
_cell.angle_beta   90.00
_cell.angle_gamma   90.00
#
_symmetry.space_group_name_H-M   'P 1'
#
loop_
_entity.id
_entity.type
_entity.pdbx_description
1 polymer ?
#
loop_
_entity_poly.entity_id
_entity_poly.type
_entity_poly.pdbx_seq_one_letter_code
_entity_poly.pdbx_strand_id
1 'polypeptide(L)'
;MLTGSVGSHKAMACTGHYIAAKHGVVGLMRAFAVELGPHNIRVNSVHPSQVNTPMTMNDVTFKLFQPDLENPGPAEFAPFSQMTHTLPVPRVEAKDISNAVLFLASDESRYVTVFRCPWTRGPCSNKYAPLVTTRLVIAEWRKELMPEFDYERLKKEAEQYIKFEKDKKNRIAYITFDRPEAQNATSLGMRQNYADLIHKCNVDDDVKVVVIRGEGQDFGSGGDLPEQRPMLENPGLPLHHELAINDDNVKYPPGGSYRYLSTVTDFYAKARAGNRPLQELRKISIIEAKGYCYGWHFYQAGDADLVVSADDALFGHPAFRYVGWGPRLWWWAETMGLRKFSEMLFTGRPFSAKEMYDCGFVNSVVPRDKLEAETEKYALACSRSRPTDTVAVQKTFLELYKQHKGEYFGSLLTGMVEGMLPLIQNDVDDTVDLTGGTFEKGLNNMVKDNDLNFPPEWRLSRSGRAKP
;
A
#
# COMPACT_ATOMS: atom_id res chain seq x y z
N MET A 1 33.01 -8.78 -22.46
CA MET A 1 33.21 -8.17 -21.12
C MET A 1 33.70 -6.74 -21.30
N LEU A 2 33.28 -5.81 -20.45
CA LEU A 2 33.63 -4.39 -20.55
C LEU A 2 34.37 -3.91 -19.29
N THR A 3 35.34 -3.00 -19.45
CA THR A 3 36.11 -2.46 -18.32
C THR A 3 35.68 -1.02 -18.03
N GLY A 4 35.00 -0.86 -16.89
CA GLY A 4 34.55 0.43 -16.35
C GLY A 4 35.59 1.05 -15.41
N SER A 5 35.08 1.70 -14.37
CA SER A 5 35.83 2.28 -13.25
C SER A 5 34.86 2.52 -12.09
N VAL A 6 35.34 2.76 -10.88
CA VAL A 6 34.52 3.33 -9.78
C VAL A 6 33.82 4.64 -10.19
N GLY A 7 34.40 5.40 -11.13
CA GLY A 7 33.77 6.57 -11.74
C GLY A 7 32.50 6.30 -12.56
N SER A 8 32.16 5.03 -12.80
CA SER A 8 30.85 4.62 -13.34
C SER A 8 29.70 4.75 -12.33
N HIS A 9 30.01 4.98 -11.04
CA HIS A 9 29.03 4.96 -9.94
C HIS A 9 29.22 6.07 -8.92
N LYS A 10 30.36 6.77 -8.93
CA LYS A 10 30.68 7.85 -7.99
C LYS A 10 31.01 9.13 -8.75
N ALA A 11 30.59 10.26 -8.20
CA ALA A 11 31.04 11.57 -8.65
C ALA A 11 32.50 11.78 -8.21
N MET A 12 33.32 12.33 -9.10
CA MET A 12 34.68 12.76 -8.83
C MET A 12 34.83 14.16 -9.39
N ALA A 13 35.40 15.07 -8.61
CA ALA A 13 35.62 16.43 -9.05
C ALA A 13 36.54 16.47 -10.29
N CYS A 14 36.38 17.49 -11.14
CA CYS A 14 37.24 17.79 -12.29
C CYS A 14 37.36 16.70 -13.38
N THR A 15 36.54 15.64 -13.35
CA THR A 15 36.63 14.49 -14.27
C THR A 15 35.30 14.18 -14.97
N GLY A 16 34.47 15.20 -15.25
CA GLY A 16 33.12 15.04 -15.82
C GLY A 16 33.07 14.25 -17.13
N HIS A 17 34.02 14.49 -18.04
CA HIS A 17 34.14 13.75 -19.31
C HIS A 17 34.46 12.26 -19.08
N TYR A 18 35.34 11.95 -18.12
CA TYR A 18 35.68 10.58 -17.74
C TYR A 18 34.49 9.88 -17.09
N ILE A 19 33.78 10.55 -16.17
CA ILE A 19 32.60 10.00 -15.49
C ILE A 19 31.49 9.70 -16.49
N ALA A 20 31.21 10.61 -17.43
CA ALA A 20 30.22 10.43 -18.48
C ALA A 20 30.56 9.20 -19.34
N ALA A 21 31.82 9.07 -19.79
CA ALA A 21 32.28 7.92 -20.55
C ALA A 21 32.13 6.61 -19.77
N LYS A 22 32.50 6.60 -18.47
CA LYS A 22 32.43 5.40 -17.62
C LYS A 22 31.00 5.02 -17.21
N HIS A 23 30.08 5.97 -17.13
CA HIS A 23 28.64 5.67 -17.03
C HIS A 23 28.09 5.11 -18.35
N GLY A 24 28.56 5.63 -19.49
CA GLY A 24 28.24 5.10 -20.82
C GLY A 24 28.58 3.61 -20.97
N VAL A 25 29.71 3.16 -20.42
CA VAL A 25 30.08 1.73 -20.39
C VAL A 25 29.04 0.87 -19.65
N VAL A 26 28.44 1.37 -18.57
CA VAL A 26 27.36 0.65 -17.85
C VAL A 26 26.08 0.63 -18.68
N GLY A 27 25.77 1.72 -19.36
CA GLY A 27 24.64 1.79 -20.29
C GLY A 27 24.77 0.78 -21.43
N LEU A 28 25.92 0.75 -22.10
CA LEU A 28 26.22 -0.21 -23.17
C LEU A 28 26.18 -1.66 -22.69
N MET A 29 26.75 -1.93 -21.52
CA MET A 29 26.69 -3.26 -20.91
C MET A 29 25.24 -3.74 -20.74
N ARG A 30 24.36 -2.87 -20.24
CA ARG A 30 22.93 -3.20 -20.05
C ARG A 30 22.21 -3.43 -21.37
N ALA A 31 22.48 -2.59 -22.38
CA ALA A 31 21.89 -2.74 -23.71
C ALA A 31 22.31 -4.07 -24.35
N PHE A 32 23.61 -4.33 -24.42
CA PHE A 32 24.16 -5.57 -24.99
C PHE A 32 23.71 -6.82 -24.23
N ALA A 33 23.52 -6.76 -22.91
CA ALA A 33 23.00 -7.91 -22.17
C ALA A 33 21.56 -8.27 -22.55
N VAL A 34 20.74 -7.29 -22.94
CA VAL A 34 19.38 -7.52 -23.43
C VAL A 34 19.40 -8.01 -24.88
N GLU A 35 20.22 -7.38 -25.73
CA GLU A 35 20.32 -7.70 -27.16
C GLU A 35 20.96 -9.06 -27.43
N LEU A 36 21.99 -9.44 -26.65
CA LEU A 36 22.76 -10.66 -26.86
C LEU A 36 22.31 -11.83 -25.98
N GLY A 37 21.44 -11.59 -25.00
CA GLY A 37 20.85 -12.61 -24.13
C GLY A 37 20.15 -13.76 -24.89
N PRO A 38 19.32 -13.48 -25.92
CA PRO A 38 18.70 -14.51 -26.76
C PRO A 38 19.70 -15.42 -27.49
N HIS A 39 20.95 -14.97 -27.67
CA HIS A 39 22.03 -15.73 -28.29
C HIS A 39 22.89 -16.49 -27.28
N ASN A 40 22.45 -16.60 -26.01
CA ASN A 40 23.21 -17.18 -24.90
C ASN A 40 24.57 -16.50 -24.64
N ILE A 41 24.68 -15.20 -24.95
CA ILE A 41 25.90 -14.42 -24.71
C ILE A 41 25.74 -13.58 -23.44
N ARG A 42 26.70 -13.71 -22.53
CA ARG A 42 26.74 -12.97 -21.26
C ARG A 42 27.52 -11.67 -21.41
N VAL A 43 26.99 -10.59 -20.86
CA VAL A 43 27.66 -9.28 -20.89
C VAL A 43 27.77 -8.73 -19.47
N ASN A 44 29.01 -8.56 -19.02
CA ASN A 44 29.35 -8.08 -17.69
C ASN A 44 30.36 -6.92 -17.78
N SER A 45 30.39 -6.07 -16.75
CA SER A 45 31.38 -5.01 -16.62
C SER A 45 32.11 -5.06 -15.28
N VAL A 46 33.43 -4.91 -15.32
CA VAL A 46 34.28 -4.83 -14.12
C VAL A 46 34.61 -3.37 -13.85
N HIS A 47 34.51 -2.94 -12.59
CA HIS A 47 34.70 -1.55 -12.17
C HIS A 47 35.83 -1.44 -11.14
N PRO A 48 37.10 -1.43 -11.60
CA PRO A 48 38.22 -1.30 -10.69
C PRO A 48 38.24 0.07 -10.01
N SER A 49 38.69 0.05 -8.77
CA SER A 49 39.15 1.22 -8.01
C SER A 49 40.63 1.48 -8.34
N GLN A 50 41.46 1.84 -7.37
CA GLN A 50 42.88 2.09 -7.60
C GLN A 50 43.65 0.77 -7.78
N VAL A 51 44.13 0.54 -9.01
CA VAL A 51 44.89 -0.66 -9.39
C VAL A 51 46.37 -0.32 -9.48
N ASN A 52 47.24 -1.20 -8.96
CA ASN A 52 48.69 -1.10 -9.08
C ASN A 52 49.13 -1.37 -10.53
N THR A 53 49.23 -0.31 -11.34
CA THR A 53 49.63 -0.39 -12.75
C THR A 53 50.54 0.77 -13.11
N PRO A 54 51.36 0.66 -14.17
CA PRO A 54 52.16 1.81 -14.65
C PRO A 54 51.32 3.05 -15.00
N MET A 55 50.03 2.87 -15.32
CA MET A 55 49.10 3.95 -15.63
C MET A 55 48.77 4.84 -14.41
N THR A 56 48.74 4.26 -13.21
CA THR A 56 48.40 4.96 -11.96
C THR A 56 49.65 5.26 -11.11
N MET A 57 50.73 4.54 -11.34
CA MET A 57 51.98 4.60 -10.58
C MET A 57 53.03 5.39 -11.35
N ASN A 58 52.77 6.68 -11.54
CA ASN A 58 53.66 7.61 -12.23
C ASN A 58 53.57 9.02 -11.64
N ASP A 59 54.61 9.82 -11.87
CA ASP A 59 54.78 11.15 -11.29
C ASP A 59 53.64 12.11 -11.63
N VAL A 60 53.07 11.98 -12.83
CA VAL A 60 51.95 12.82 -13.29
C VAL A 60 50.71 12.56 -12.43
N THR A 61 50.42 11.30 -12.15
CA THR A 61 49.27 10.90 -11.32
C THR A 61 49.46 11.30 -9.86
N PHE A 62 50.68 11.15 -9.33
CA PHE A 62 50.98 11.58 -7.95
C PHE A 62 50.82 13.09 -7.77
N LYS A 63 51.31 13.90 -8.73
CA LYS A 63 51.12 15.36 -8.71
C LYS A 63 49.67 15.80 -8.89
N LEU A 64 48.87 15.03 -9.64
CA LEU A 64 47.44 15.32 -9.81
C LEU A 64 46.65 15.20 -8.49
N PHE A 65 47.01 14.22 -7.65
CA PHE A 65 46.30 13.95 -6.39
C PHE A 65 46.95 14.57 -5.15
N GLN A 66 48.21 15.01 -5.25
CA GLN A 66 48.95 15.75 -4.23
C GLN A 66 49.64 16.97 -4.87
N PRO A 67 48.86 17.99 -5.30
CA PRO A 67 49.41 19.14 -6.03
C PRO A 67 50.31 20.05 -5.17
N ASP A 68 50.18 19.96 -3.84
CA ASP A 68 50.91 20.79 -2.89
C ASP A 68 52.32 20.26 -2.57
N LEU A 69 52.69 19.08 -3.08
CA LEU A 69 53.99 18.45 -2.87
C LEU A 69 54.86 18.54 -4.13
N GLU A 70 56.13 18.88 -3.96
CA GLU A 70 57.06 19.11 -5.09
C GLU A 70 57.39 17.81 -5.85
N ASN A 71 57.58 16.70 -5.11
CA ASN A 71 57.86 15.36 -5.64
C ASN A 71 57.09 14.28 -4.85
N PRO A 72 55.76 14.14 -5.04
CA PRO A 72 54.96 13.14 -4.34
C PRO A 72 55.29 11.73 -4.84
N GLY A 73 55.49 10.79 -3.92
CA GLY A 73 55.78 9.39 -4.21
C GLY A 73 54.60 8.44 -3.89
N PRO A 74 54.82 7.12 -4.06
CA PRO A 74 53.80 6.12 -3.78
C PRO A 74 53.31 6.09 -2.33
N ALA A 75 54.12 6.54 -1.37
CA ALA A 75 53.78 6.56 0.05
C ALA A 75 52.80 7.71 0.38
N GLU A 76 53.01 8.87 -0.23
CA GLU A 76 52.17 10.07 -0.06
C GLU A 76 50.84 9.95 -0.82
N PHE A 77 50.81 9.13 -1.87
CA PHE A 77 49.59 8.78 -2.61
C PHE A 77 48.72 7.73 -1.90
N ALA A 78 49.31 6.87 -1.05
CA ALA A 78 48.63 5.73 -0.43
C ALA A 78 47.40 6.11 0.44
N PRO A 79 47.42 7.18 1.27
CA PRO A 79 46.26 7.59 2.05
C PRO A 79 45.07 8.00 1.18
N PHE A 80 45.33 8.71 0.06
CA PHE A 80 44.28 9.10 -0.90
C PHE A 80 43.69 7.87 -1.59
N SER A 81 44.57 6.96 -2.02
CA SER A 81 44.18 5.70 -2.65
C SER A 81 43.30 4.84 -1.72
N GLN A 82 43.66 4.79 -0.43
CA GLN A 82 42.92 4.08 0.62
C GLN A 82 41.51 4.64 0.85
N MET A 83 41.27 5.94 0.68
CA MET A 83 39.91 6.53 0.80
C MET A 83 38.92 5.96 -0.22
N THR A 84 39.42 5.39 -1.31
CA THR A 84 38.56 4.77 -2.33
C THR A 84 38.15 3.33 -1.98
N HIS A 85 38.75 2.74 -0.92
CA HIS A 85 38.57 1.35 -0.51
C HIS A 85 38.06 1.20 0.93
N THR A 86 37.14 0.26 1.16
CA THR A 86 36.64 -0.09 2.50
C THR A 86 37.48 -1.15 3.18
N LEU A 87 38.19 -1.98 2.42
CA LEU A 87 39.21 -2.87 2.97
C LEU A 87 40.48 -2.05 3.22
N PRO A 88 41.26 -2.33 4.28
CA PRO A 88 42.48 -1.60 4.64
C PRO A 88 43.66 -1.93 3.71
N VAL A 89 43.41 -1.90 2.40
CA VAL A 89 44.41 -2.07 1.34
C VAL A 89 44.42 -0.79 0.50
N PRO A 90 45.58 -0.14 0.30
CA PRO A 90 45.63 1.16 -0.38
C PRO A 90 45.39 1.01 -1.89
N ARG A 91 45.73 -0.14 -2.47
CA ARG A 91 45.57 -0.46 -3.89
C ARG A 91 45.30 -1.94 -4.08
N VAL A 92 44.78 -2.28 -5.25
CA VAL A 92 44.46 -3.64 -5.67
C VAL A 92 45.46 -4.07 -6.73
N GLU A 93 45.84 -5.34 -6.78
CA GLU A 93 46.79 -5.79 -7.79
C GLU A 93 46.07 -6.05 -9.12
N ALA A 94 46.77 -5.85 -10.24
CA ALA A 94 46.20 -6.15 -11.56
C ALA A 94 45.74 -7.62 -11.67
N LYS A 95 46.43 -8.52 -10.96
CA LYS A 95 46.07 -9.94 -10.85
C LYS A 95 44.69 -10.15 -10.21
N ASP A 96 44.29 -9.31 -9.26
CA ASP A 96 42.99 -9.43 -8.58
C ASP A 96 41.84 -9.11 -9.54
N ILE A 97 42.02 -8.08 -10.37
CA ILE A 97 41.07 -7.72 -11.43
C ILE A 97 41.01 -8.82 -12.48
N SER A 98 42.16 -9.37 -12.90
CA SER A 98 42.23 -10.50 -13.82
C SER A 98 41.55 -11.76 -13.27
N ASN A 99 41.67 -12.05 -11.98
CA ASN A 99 40.97 -13.16 -11.35
C ASN A 99 39.44 -12.98 -11.37
N ALA A 100 38.95 -11.75 -11.15
CA ALA A 100 37.53 -11.44 -11.27
C ALA A 100 37.03 -11.60 -12.72
N VAL A 101 37.84 -11.19 -13.69
CA VAL A 101 37.58 -11.42 -15.13
C VAL A 101 37.53 -12.91 -15.45
N LEU A 102 38.48 -13.70 -14.93
CA LEU A 102 38.52 -15.16 -15.10
C LEU A 102 37.28 -15.83 -14.51
N PHE A 103 36.86 -15.45 -13.31
CA PHE A 103 35.61 -15.94 -12.71
C PHE A 103 34.41 -15.65 -13.61
N LEU A 104 34.27 -14.41 -14.09
CA LEU A 104 33.17 -14.02 -14.98
C LEU A 104 33.25 -14.64 -16.37
N ALA A 105 34.41 -15.12 -16.80
CA ALA A 105 34.57 -15.88 -18.03
C ALA A 105 34.28 -17.37 -17.83
N SER A 106 34.43 -17.91 -16.62
CA SER A 106 34.27 -19.32 -16.30
C SER A 106 32.81 -19.80 -16.24
N ASP A 107 32.62 -21.12 -16.33
CA ASP A 107 31.32 -21.80 -16.19
C ASP A 107 30.69 -21.63 -14.80
N GLU A 108 31.49 -21.33 -13.78
CA GLU A 108 31.01 -20.99 -12.43
C GLU A 108 30.12 -19.73 -12.43
N SER A 109 30.25 -18.90 -13.47
CA SER A 109 29.48 -17.68 -13.66
C SER A 109 28.41 -17.80 -14.76
N ARG A 110 28.01 -19.03 -15.14
CA ARG A 110 27.11 -19.31 -16.29
C ARG A 110 25.76 -18.59 -16.25
N TYR A 111 25.26 -18.20 -15.08
CA TYR A 111 24.01 -17.42 -14.94
C TYR A 111 24.24 -15.96 -14.54
N VAL A 112 25.49 -15.51 -14.52
CA VAL A 112 25.89 -14.17 -14.12
C VAL A 112 25.99 -13.30 -15.38
N THR A 113 24.98 -12.47 -15.60
CA THR A 113 24.92 -11.43 -16.64
C THR A 113 24.46 -10.11 -16.03
N VAL A 114 24.86 -8.97 -16.59
CA VAL A 114 24.63 -7.64 -16.00
C VAL A 114 25.25 -7.50 -14.60
N PHE A 115 26.25 -8.32 -14.28
CA PHE A 115 26.96 -8.23 -13.02
C PHE A 115 27.92 -7.05 -13.07
N ARG A 116 27.74 -6.18 -12.09
CA ARG A 116 28.65 -5.09 -11.78
C ARG A 116 29.48 -5.56 -10.60
N CYS A 117 30.77 -5.76 -10.82
CA CYS A 117 31.70 -6.08 -9.75
C CYS A 117 32.40 -4.79 -9.26
N PRO A 118 31.91 -4.13 -8.19
CA PRO A 118 32.67 -3.11 -7.50
C PRO A 118 33.71 -3.80 -6.60
N TRP A 119 34.98 -3.73 -6.97
CA TRP A 119 36.06 -4.23 -6.10
C TRP A 119 36.40 -3.10 -5.12
N THR A 120 35.93 -3.26 -3.87
CA THR A 120 35.94 -2.33 -2.71
C THR A 120 34.75 -1.37 -2.56
N ARG A 121 34.07 -1.44 -1.39
CA ARG A 121 32.99 -0.53 -0.92
C ARG A 121 33.65 0.70 -0.25
N GLY A 122 32.93 1.70 0.23
CA GLY A 122 33.46 2.82 1.04
C GLY A 122 32.39 3.29 2.03
N PRO A 123 32.69 4.15 3.03
CA PRO A 123 31.74 4.46 4.10
C PRO A 123 30.54 5.29 3.61
N CYS A 124 29.37 4.86 4.08
CA CYS A 124 27.99 5.34 3.95
C CYS A 124 27.69 6.71 3.31
N SER A 125 27.05 6.69 2.13
CA SER A 125 25.81 7.43 1.81
C SER A 125 25.29 7.03 0.41
N ASN A 126 24.65 5.86 0.30
CA ASN A 126 23.62 5.48 -0.69
C ASN A 126 23.44 3.96 -0.67
N LYS A 127 22.30 3.50 -0.16
CA LYS A 127 21.89 2.09 -0.14
C LYS A 127 21.49 1.65 -1.56
N TYR A 128 22.46 1.34 -2.41
CA TYR A 128 22.25 0.50 -3.58
C TYR A 128 23.17 -0.72 -3.47
N ALA A 129 22.61 -1.86 -3.05
CA ALA A 129 23.29 -3.13 -3.18
C ALA A 129 23.52 -3.43 -4.68
N PRO A 130 24.67 -3.99 -5.10
CA PRO A 130 24.80 -4.53 -6.43
C PRO A 130 23.92 -5.79 -6.50
N LEU A 131 22.72 -5.62 -7.06
CA LEU A 131 21.94 -6.73 -7.61
C LEU A 131 22.83 -7.46 -8.62
N VAL A 132 23.32 -8.65 -8.25
CA VAL A 132 23.58 -9.71 -9.21
C VAL A 132 22.23 -10.03 -9.84
N THR A 133 21.95 -9.49 -11.02
CA THR A 133 20.79 -9.92 -11.80
C THR A 133 21.11 -11.27 -12.43
N THR A 134 21.02 -12.33 -11.62
CA THR A 134 20.74 -13.68 -12.13
C THR A 134 19.30 -13.63 -12.63
N ARG A 135 19.11 -13.21 -13.89
CA ARG A 135 17.78 -13.06 -14.50
C ARG A 135 17.07 -14.41 -14.75
N LEU A 136 17.67 -15.52 -14.36
CA LEU A 136 17.08 -16.87 -14.44
C LEU A 136 16.62 -17.44 -13.09
N VAL A 137 17.11 -16.95 -11.94
CA VAL A 137 16.65 -17.46 -10.63
C VAL A 137 15.71 -16.49 -9.92
N ILE A 138 15.78 -15.17 -10.20
CA ILE A 138 14.86 -14.21 -9.58
C ILE A 138 13.42 -14.37 -10.08
N ALA A 139 13.19 -14.92 -11.29
CA ALA A 139 11.83 -15.20 -11.75
C ALA A 139 11.19 -16.38 -11.00
N GLU A 140 11.98 -17.41 -10.65
CA GLU A 140 11.52 -18.55 -9.84
C GLU A 140 11.47 -18.20 -8.34
N TRP A 141 12.47 -17.49 -7.80
CA TRP A 141 12.47 -17.05 -6.40
C TRP A 141 11.47 -15.93 -6.09
N ARG A 142 11.14 -15.04 -7.04
CA ARG A 142 10.03 -14.08 -6.87
C ARG A 142 8.68 -14.78 -6.81
N LYS A 143 8.53 -15.94 -7.46
CA LYS A 143 7.32 -16.76 -7.36
C LYS A 143 7.24 -17.55 -6.06
N GLU A 144 8.38 -17.95 -5.49
CA GLU A 144 8.42 -18.73 -4.24
C GLU A 144 8.24 -17.90 -2.96
N LEU A 145 8.50 -16.58 -3.01
CA LEU A 145 8.41 -15.68 -1.83
C LEU A 145 7.40 -14.53 -1.96
N MET A 146 6.86 -14.27 -3.15
CA MET A 146 5.66 -13.44 -3.25
C MET A 146 4.46 -14.38 -3.21
N PRO A 147 3.44 -14.14 -2.37
CA PRO A 147 2.14 -14.73 -2.62
C PRO A 147 1.83 -14.45 -4.09
N GLU A 148 1.55 -15.49 -4.89
CA GLU A 148 0.90 -15.26 -6.17
C GLU A 148 -0.42 -14.58 -5.83
N PHE A 149 -0.44 -13.25 -5.88
CA PHE A 149 -1.65 -12.45 -5.71
C PHE A 149 -2.43 -12.54 -7.03
N ASP A 150 -2.93 -13.74 -7.29
CA ASP A 150 -3.92 -13.96 -8.32
C ASP A 150 -5.24 -13.37 -7.82
N TYR A 151 -5.61 -12.22 -8.39
CA TYR A 151 -6.83 -11.52 -8.04
C TYR A 151 -8.09 -12.39 -8.18
N GLU A 152 -8.19 -13.23 -9.22
CA GLU A 152 -9.34 -14.11 -9.43
C GLU A 152 -9.39 -15.20 -8.37
N ARG A 153 -8.23 -15.72 -7.95
CA ARG A 153 -8.16 -16.68 -6.84
C ARG A 153 -8.63 -16.07 -5.53
N LEU A 154 -8.09 -14.90 -5.16
CA LEU A 154 -8.47 -14.19 -3.92
C LEU A 154 -9.96 -13.87 -3.89
N LYS A 155 -10.51 -13.47 -5.04
CA LYS A 155 -11.93 -13.20 -5.19
C LYS A 155 -12.78 -14.45 -4.98
N LYS A 156 -12.38 -15.58 -5.59
CA LYS A 156 -13.07 -16.87 -5.44
C LYS A 156 -13.02 -17.38 -4.01
N GLU A 157 -11.85 -17.32 -3.37
CA GLU A 157 -11.69 -17.70 -1.96
C GLU A 157 -12.57 -16.87 -1.03
N ALA A 158 -12.77 -15.59 -1.36
CA ALA A 158 -13.60 -14.68 -0.58
C ALA A 158 -15.12 -14.90 -0.74
N GLU A 159 -15.59 -15.68 -1.71
CA GLU A 159 -17.03 -15.93 -1.91
C GLU A 159 -17.66 -16.59 -0.68
N GLN A 160 -16.90 -17.44 0.02
CA GLN A 160 -17.38 -18.13 1.23
C GLN A 160 -17.67 -17.17 2.39
N TYR A 161 -17.08 -15.97 2.38
CA TYR A 161 -17.20 -14.99 3.47
C TYR A 161 -18.29 -13.93 3.20
N ILE A 162 -19.06 -14.06 2.12
CA ILE A 162 -20.19 -13.18 1.83
C ILE A 162 -21.40 -14.01 1.43
N LYS A 163 -22.41 -14.04 2.30
CA LYS A 163 -23.72 -14.62 2.00
C LYS A 163 -24.57 -13.62 1.23
N PHE A 164 -25.26 -14.09 0.20
CA PHE A 164 -26.21 -13.31 -0.59
C PHE A 164 -27.58 -14.00 -0.62
N GLU A 165 -28.60 -13.32 -0.14
CA GLU A 165 -29.97 -13.83 -0.08
C GLU A 165 -30.94 -12.82 -0.71
N LYS A 166 -31.99 -13.32 -1.36
CA LYS A 166 -33.04 -12.50 -1.96
C LYS A 166 -34.40 -12.89 -1.42
N ASP A 167 -35.08 -11.93 -0.79
CA ASP A 167 -36.53 -11.98 -0.61
C ASP A 167 -37.20 -11.35 -1.84
N LYS A 168 -37.54 -12.20 -2.80
CA LYS A 168 -38.21 -11.76 -4.04
C LYS A 168 -39.59 -11.17 -3.79
N LYS A 169 -40.30 -11.64 -2.76
CA LYS A 169 -41.66 -11.18 -2.45
C LYS A 169 -41.62 -9.72 -1.99
N ASN A 170 -40.69 -9.41 -1.10
CA ASN A 170 -40.53 -8.04 -0.59
C ASN A 170 -39.52 -7.22 -1.40
N ARG A 171 -38.89 -7.76 -2.45
CA ARG A 171 -37.86 -7.10 -3.27
C ARG A 171 -36.66 -6.60 -2.46
N ILE A 172 -36.22 -7.40 -1.49
CA ILE A 172 -35.09 -7.09 -0.61
C ILE A 172 -33.95 -8.07 -0.88
N ALA A 173 -32.74 -7.56 -1.07
CA ALA A 173 -31.53 -8.35 -1.10
C ALA A 173 -30.75 -8.15 0.22
N TYR A 174 -30.20 -9.24 0.76
CA TYR A 174 -29.36 -9.23 1.94
C TYR A 174 -27.94 -9.62 1.54
N ILE A 175 -26.97 -8.78 1.90
CA ILE A 175 -25.54 -9.07 1.79
C ILE A 175 -25.00 -9.19 3.21
N THR A 176 -24.52 -10.37 3.59
CA THR A 176 -24.04 -10.63 4.96
C THR A 176 -22.57 -11.01 4.93
N PHE A 177 -21.71 -10.23 5.59
CA PHE A 177 -20.32 -10.63 5.83
C PHE A 177 -20.29 -11.77 6.84
N ASP A 178 -19.63 -12.87 6.48
CA ASP A 178 -19.66 -14.14 7.20
C ASP A 178 -18.25 -14.62 7.54
N ARG A 179 -17.52 -13.78 8.28
CA ARG A 179 -16.19 -14.09 8.79
C ARG A 179 -16.04 -13.66 10.25
N PRO A 180 -16.94 -14.11 11.14
CA PRO A 180 -17.04 -13.59 12.51
C PRO A 180 -15.79 -13.84 13.36
N GLU A 181 -15.04 -14.91 13.08
CA GLU A 181 -13.78 -15.25 13.75
C GLU A 181 -12.67 -14.21 13.51
N ALA A 182 -12.77 -13.45 12.42
CA ALA A 182 -11.89 -12.32 12.09
C ALA A 182 -12.62 -10.98 12.25
N GLN A 183 -13.71 -10.92 13.01
CA GLN A 183 -14.54 -9.71 13.18
C GLN A 183 -14.97 -9.11 11.84
N ASN A 184 -15.29 -9.97 10.87
CA ASN A 184 -15.66 -9.63 9.50
C ASN A 184 -14.61 -8.75 8.78
N ALA A 185 -13.33 -8.81 9.17
CA ALA A 185 -12.26 -8.09 8.48
C ALA A 185 -12.25 -8.41 6.98
N THR A 186 -12.33 -7.37 6.16
CA THR A 186 -12.61 -7.46 4.73
C THR A 186 -11.31 -7.61 3.96
N SER A 187 -11.13 -8.77 3.33
CA SER A 187 -10.05 -8.98 2.38
C SER A 187 -10.31 -8.24 1.06
N LEU A 188 -9.29 -8.13 0.21
CA LEU A 188 -9.40 -7.59 -1.15
C LEU A 188 -10.46 -8.35 -1.97
N GLY A 189 -10.44 -9.68 -1.92
CA GLY A 189 -11.44 -10.51 -2.59
C GLY A 189 -12.86 -10.20 -2.12
N MET A 190 -13.05 -10.01 -0.80
CA MET A 190 -14.35 -9.64 -0.23
C MET A 190 -14.80 -8.26 -0.71
N ARG A 191 -13.92 -7.25 -0.76
CA ARG A 191 -14.24 -5.91 -1.27
C ARG A 191 -14.77 -5.96 -2.71
N GLN A 192 -14.14 -6.78 -3.54
CA GLN A 192 -14.50 -6.92 -4.95
C GLN A 192 -15.79 -7.70 -5.15
N ASN A 193 -15.98 -8.81 -4.43
CA ASN A 193 -17.25 -9.54 -4.41
C ASN A 193 -18.41 -8.66 -3.95
N TYR A 194 -18.17 -7.84 -2.91
CA TYR A 194 -19.14 -6.86 -2.45
C TYR A 194 -19.50 -5.86 -3.53
N ALA A 195 -18.52 -5.28 -4.23
CA ALA A 195 -18.75 -4.36 -5.35
C ALA A 195 -19.61 -5.01 -6.46
N ASP A 196 -19.28 -6.23 -6.84
CA ASP A 196 -20.02 -7.00 -7.85
C ASP A 196 -21.47 -7.28 -7.42
N LEU A 197 -21.69 -7.65 -6.15
CA LEU A 197 -23.03 -7.88 -5.63
C LEU A 197 -23.85 -6.60 -5.60
N ILE A 198 -23.27 -5.47 -5.21
CA ILE A 198 -23.94 -4.16 -5.26
C ILE A 198 -24.29 -3.80 -6.71
N HIS A 199 -23.37 -4.01 -7.66
CA HIS A 199 -23.63 -3.77 -9.08
C HIS A 199 -24.76 -4.66 -9.62
N LYS A 200 -24.74 -5.96 -9.29
CA LYS A 200 -25.83 -6.90 -9.63
C LYS A 200 -27.15 -6.44 -9.04
N CYS A 201 -27.17 -6.07 -7.76
CA CYS A 201 -28.38 -5.55 -7.10
C CYS A 201 -28.89 -4.27 -7.78
N ASN A 202 -27.99 -3.41 -8.27
CA ASN A 202 -28.37 -2.17 -8.96
C ASN A 202 -29.16 -2.47 -10.25
N VAL A 203 -28.79 -3.52 -10.98
CA VAL A 203 -29.43 -3.91 -12.25
C VAL A 203 -30.65 -4.81 -12.04
N ASP A 204 -30.63 -5.70 -11.05
CA ASP A 204 -31.65 -6.74 -10.84
C ASP A 204 -33.02 -6.16 -10.43
N ASP A 205 -34.02 -6.18 -11.33
CA ASP A 205 -35.34 -5.58 -11.07
C ASP A 205 -36.13 -6.25 -9.93
N ASP A 206 -35.78 -7.49 -9.55
CA ASP A 206 -36.35 -8.12 -8.35
C ASP A 206 -35.88 -7.44 -7.06
N VAL A 207 -34.85 -6.60 -7.11
CA VAL A 207 -34.27 -5.92 -5.95
C VAL A 207 -34.63 -4.45 -5.99
N LYS A 208 -35.15 -3.94 -4.88
CA LYS A 208 -35.41 -2.52 -4.64
C LYS A 208 -34.65 -1.98 -3.43
N VAL A 209 -34.43 -2.83 -2.43
CA VAL A 209 -33.71 -2.50 -1.19
C VAL A 209 -32.56 -3.49 -1.00
N VAL A 210 -31.39 -3.00 -0.60
CA VAL A 210 -30.23 -3.80 -0.25
C VAL A 210 -29.92 -3.58 1.23
N VAL A 211 -30.02 -4.63 2.03
CA VAL A 211 -29.62 -4.64 3.44
C VAL A 211 -28.24 -5.25 3.54
N ILE A 212 -27.30 -4.56 4.18
CA ILE A 212 -25.94 -5.05 4.41
C ILE A 212 -25.74 -5.23 5.91
N ARG A 213 -25.27 -6.42 6.31
CA ARG A 213 -25.11 -6.82 7.71
C ARG A 213 -23.87 -7.70 7.91
N GLY A 214 -23.52 -7.96 9.15
CA GLY A 214 -22.43 -8.88 9.53
C GLY A 214 -22.94 -10.03 10.40
N GLU A 215 -22.38 -11.20 10.22
CA GLU A 215 -22.60 -12.37 11.08
C GLU A 215 -21.83 -12.21 12.40
N GLY A 216 -22.36 -12.81 13.47
CA GLY A 216 -21.71 -12.79 14.78
C GLY A 216 -21.87 -11.47 15.55
N GLN A 217 -20.81 -11.07 16.27
CA GLN A 217 -20.88 -9.98 17.24
C GLN A 217 -20.70 -8.59 16.63
N ASP A 218 -20.10 -8.49 15.45
CA ASP A 218 -19.67 -7.22 14.86
C ASP A 218 -20.21 -7.06 13.44
N PHE A 219 -20.49 -5.84 13.02
CA PHE A 219 -20.70 -5.54 11.61
C PHE A 219 -19.39 -5.75 10.85
N GLY A 220 -18.31 -5.11 11.31
CA GLY A 220 -16.95 -5.48 10.96
C GLY A 220 -15.87 -4.50 11.41
N SER A 221 -14.63 -4.98 11.44
CA SER A 221 -13.48 -4.28 12.03
C SER A 221 -12.66 -3.44 11.03
N GLY A 222 -12.86 -3.63 9.73
CA GLY A 222 -12.20 -2.86 8.67
C GLY A 222 -11.54 -3.76 7.63
N GLY A 223 -10.44 -3.29 7.03
CA GLY A 223 -9.66 -4.10 6.09
C GLY A 223 -8.84 -5.18 6.79
N ASP A 224 -8.56 -6.27 6.08
CA ASP A 224 -7.70 -7.36 6.57
C ASP A 224 -6.23 -6.89 6.62
N LEU A 225 -5.78 -6.45 7.81
CA LEU A 225 -4.42 -5.95 8.01
C LEU A 225 -3.33 -7.02 7.72
N PRO A 226 -3.51 -8.31 8.08
CA PRO A 226 -2.62 -9.38 7.62
C PRO A 226 -2.45 -9.44 6.09
N GLU A 227 -3.53 -9.30 5.32
CA GLU A 227 -3.45 -9.27 3.85
C GLU A 227 -2.77 -7.99 3.33
N GLN A 228 -2.97 -6.86 4.02
CA GLN A 228 -2.33 -5.58 3.68
C GLN A 228 -0.85 -5.48 4.08
N ARG A 229 -0.36 -6.39 4.93
CA ARG A 229 1.01 -6.38 5.46
C ARG A 229 2.09 -6.22 4.38
N PRO A 230 2.07 -6.96 3.25
CA PRO A 230 3.13 -6.85 2.24
C PRO A 230 3.21 -5.45 1.62
N MET A 231 2.07 -4.81 1.39
CA MET A 231 1.99 -3.42 0.93
C MET A 231 2.60 -2.45 1.94
N LEU A 232 2.34 -2.68 3.24
CA LEU A 232 2.80 -1.83 4.33
C LEU A 232 4.31 -1.99 4.63
N GLU A 233 4.84 -3.21 4.49
CA GLU A 233 6.26 -3.51 4.79
C GLU A 233 7.21 -3.21 3.62
N ASN A 234 6.73 -3.17 2.37
CA ASN A 234 7.60 -3.06 1.20
C ASN A 234 7.22 -1.88 0.29
N PRO A 235 7.67 -0.66 0.62
CA PRO A 235 7.49 0.51 -0.23
C PRO A 235 8.09 0.27 -1.62
N GLY A 236 7.25 0.21 -2.65
CA GLY A 236 7.66 -0.03 -4.04
C GLY A 236 7.26 -1.39 -4.63
N LEU A 237 6.58 -2.26 -3.88
CA LEU A 237 5.93 -3.46 -4.44
C LEU A 237 4.87 -3.09 -5.49
N PRO A 238 4.82 -3.73 -6.66
CA PRO A 238 3.71 -3.57 -7.59
C PRO A 238 2.37 -3.97 -6.95
N LEU A 239 1.38 -3.08 -6.99
CA LEU A 239 0.06 -3.28 -6.37
C LEU A 239 -1.02 -3.65 -7.40
N HIS A 240 -0.68 -4.48 -8.39
CA HIS A 240 -1.64 -4.88 -9.44
C HIS A 240 -2.89 -5.57 -8.90
N HIS A 241 -2.73 -6.36 -7.84
CA HIS A 241 -3.84 -7.06 -7.19
C HIS A 241 -4.88 -6.06 -6.63
N GLU A 242 -4.45 -4.97 -5.99
CA GLU A 242 -5.34 -3.90 -5.51
C GLU A 242 -6.13 -3.23 -6.64
N LEU A 243 -5.61 -3.26 -7.88
CA LEU A 243 -6.25 -2.70 -9.08
C LEU A 243 -7.09 -3.72 -9.86
N ALA A 244 -7.21 -4.96 -9.37
CA ALA A 244 -7.85 -6.07 -10.09
C ALA A 244 -7.20 -6.33 -11.47
N ILE A 245 -5.87 -6.28 -11.55
CA ILE A 245 -5.10 -6.53 -12.77
C ILE A 245 -4.31 -7.83 -12.63
N ASN A 246 -4.63 -8.81 -13.49
CA ASN A 246 -3.92 -10.08 -13.66
C ASN A 246 -3.27 -10.14 -15.06
N ASP A 247 -2.44 -9.14 -15.39
CA ASP A 247 -1.70 -9.09 -16.66
C ASP A 247 -0.24 -8.68 -16.41
N ASP A 248 0.67 -9.64 -16.59
CA ASP A 248 2.11 -9.47 -16.40
C ASP A 248 2.74 -8.47 -17.39
N ASN A 249 2.04 -8.14 -18.48
CA ASN A 249 2.50 -7.12 -19.43
C ASN A 249 2.25 -5.69 -18.94
N VAL A 250 1.39 -5.52 -17.92
CA VAL A 250 1.13 -4.22 -17.31
C VAL A 250 2.27 -3.87 -16.37
N LYS A 251 2.88 -2.70 -16.60
CA LYS A 251 3.96 -2.17 -15.76
C LYS A 251 3.39 -1.22 -14.72
N TYR A 252 3.44 -1.61 -13.46
CA TYR A 252 3.11 -0.73 -12.34
C TYR A 252 4.03 0.51 -12.31
N PRO A 253 3.53 1.69 -11.88
CA PRO A 253 4.38 2.87 -11.70
C PRO A 253 5.59 2.61 -10.79
N PRO A 254 6.76 3.24 -11.04
CA PRO A 254 7.96 3.03 -10.22
C PRO A 254 7.77 3.51 -8.78
N GLY A 255 8.34 2.78 -7.82
CA GLY A 255 8.41 3.20 -6.42
C GLY A 255 9.08 4.57 -6.26
N GLY A 256 8.52 5.41 -5.38
CA GLY A 256 8.95 6.80 -5.16
C GLY A 256 8.39 7.83 -6.16
N SER A 257 7.66 7.39 -7.20
CA SER A 257 6.88 8.33 -8.02
C SER A 257 5.53 8.63 -7.34
N TYR A 258 5.00 9.85 -7.53
CA TYR A 258 3.65 10.21 -7.09
C TYR A 258 2.59 9.18 -7.54
N ARG A 259 2.73 8.71 -8.79
CA ARG A 259 1.83 7.71 -9.41
C ARG A 259 1.81 6.37 -8.68
N TYR A 260 2.83 6.02 -7.91
CA TYR A 260 2.93 4.71 -7.27
C TYR A 260 1.75 4.44 -6.32
N LEU A 261 1.49 5.34 -5.36
CA LEU A 261 0.33 5.21 -4.49
C LEU A 261 -0.91 5.90 -5.05
N SER A 262 -0.75 7.04 -5.74
CA SER A 262 -1.90 7.78 -6.25
C SER A 262 -2.76 6.96 -7.21
N THR A 263 -2.20 5.98 -7.92
CA THR A 263 -2.97 5.08 -8.79
C THR A 263 -3.92 4.16 -8.02
N VAL A 264 -3.50 3.63 -6.87
CA VAL A 264 -4.35 2.76 -6.03
C VAL A 264 -5.37 3.59 -5.26
N THR A 265 -4.97 4.72 -4.70
CA THR A 265 -5.88 5.57 -3.92
C THR A 265 -6.93 6.24 -4.81
N ASP A 266 -6.60 6.57 -6.06
CA ASP A 266 -7.59 6.96 -7.08
C ASP A 266 -8.55 5.81 -7.42
N PHE A 267 -8.05 4.58 -7.53
CA PHE A 267 -8.91 3.42 -7.75
C PHE A 267 -9.89 3.23 -6.59
N TYR A 268 -9.45 3.41 -5.35
CA TYR A 268 -10.29 3.36 -4.15
C TYR A 268 -11.44 4.37 -4.13
N ALA A 269 -11.38 5.44 -4.93
CA ALA A 269 -12.46 6.39 -5.09
C ALA A 269 -13.55 5.92 -6.08
N LYS A 270 -13.40 4.73 -6.69
CA LYS A 270 -14.34 4.19 -7.69
C LYS A 270 -15.19 3.08 -7.07
N ALA A 271 -16.47 2.97 -7.44
CA ALA A 271 -17.36 1.92 -6.93
C ALA A 271 -16.79 0.50 -7.12
N ARG A 272 -16.15 0.25 -8.27
CA ARG A 272 -15.54 -1.05 -8.60
C ARG A 272 -14.40 -1.44 -7.66
N ALA A 273 -13.76 -0.52 -6.94
CA ALA A 273 -12.76 -0.90 -5.94
C ALA A 273 -13.36 -1.54 -4.68
N GLY A 274 -14.69 -1.51 -4.54
CA GLY A 274 -15.39 -2.03 -3.38
C GLY A 274 -15.35 -1.13 -2.15
N ASN A 275 -14.65 0.00 -2.19
CA ASN A 275 -14.61 0.90 -1.03
C ASN A 275 -15.86 1.77 -0.91
N ARG A 276 -16.52 2.10 -2.02
CA ARG A 276 -17.67 3.03 -2.05
C ARG A 276 -18.79 2.65 -3.05
N PRO A 277 -19.12 1.36 -3.24
CA PRO A 277 -20.06 0.97 -4.27
C PRO A 277 -21.49 1.49 -4.02
N LEU A 278 -21.84 1.82 -2.77
CA LEU A 278 -23.15 2.35 -2.40
C LEU A 278 -23.43 3.76 -2.96
N GLN A 279 -22.39 4.52 -3.32
CA GLN A 279 -22.56 5.85 -3.91
C GLN A 279 -23.27 5.81 -5.27
N GLU A 280 -22.97 4.78 -6.06
CA GLU A 280 -23.51 4.60 -7.42
C GLU A 280 -24.78 3.74 -7.44
N LEU A 281 -25.20 3.20 -6.28
CA LEU A 281 -26.42 2.42 -6.15
C LEU A 281 -27.64 3.33 -6.36
N ARG A 282 -28.46 3.04 -7.37
CA ARG A 282 -29.71 3.76 -7.70
C ARG A 282 -30.94 3.23 -6.95
N LYS A 283 -30.68 2.32 -6.02
CA LYS A 283 -31.65 1.67 -5.12
C LYS A 283 -31.36 2.06 -3.68
N ILE A 284 -32.18 1.58 -2.76
CA ILE A 284 -32.08 1.96 -1.35
C ILE A 284 -31.09 1.02 -0.65
N SER A 285 -30.09 1.58 0.04
CA SER A 285 -29.17 0.81 0.89
C SER A 285 -29.45 1.04 2.38
N ILE A 286 -29.37 -0.04 3.16
CA ILE A 286 -29.52 -0.01 4.61
C ILE A 286 -28.35 -0.78 5.23
N ILE A 287 -27.62 -0.14 6.14
CA ILE A 287 -26.65 -0.83 7.01
C ILE A 287 -27.31 -1.22 8.32
N GLU A 288 -27.16 -2.49 8.68
CA GLU A 288 -27.39 -3.00 10.04
C GLU A 288 -26.06 -3.02 10.80
N ALA A 289 -25.84 -2.04 11.66
CA ALA A 289 -24.62 -1.86 12.43
C ALA A 289 -24.76 -2.44 13.84
N LYS A 290 -23.74 -3.18 14.28
CA LYS A 290 -23.67 -3.78 15.61
C LYS A 290 -22.22 -4.04 15.98
N GLY A 291 -21.90 -4.12 17.27
CA GLY A 291 -20.51 -4.40 17.64
C GLY A 291 -19.55 -3.32 17.13
N TYR A 292 -18.51 -3.71 16.42
CA TYR A 292 -17.66 -2.76 15.69
C TYR A 292 -18.23 -2.45 14.29
N CYS A 293 -18.23 -1.15 13.96
CA CYS A 293 -18.37 -0.62 12.61
C CYS A 293 -17.13 0.25 12.33
N TYR A 294 -16.01 -0.41 12.02
CA TYR A 294 -14.70 0.23 11.92
C TYR A 294 -14.09 0.15 10.51
N GLY A 295 -13.19 1.09 10.25
CA GLY A 295 -12.32 1.08 9.07
C GLY A 295 -13.14 1.04 7.77
N TRP A 296 -12.93 0.00 6.97
CA TRP A 296 -13.66 -0.22 5.73
C TRP A 296 -15.18 -0.29 5.88
N HIS A 297 -15.69 -0.88 6.97
CA HIS A 297 -17.12 -0.97 7.24
C HIS A 297 -17.73 0.39 7.55
N PHE A 298 -16.94 1.29 8.14
CA PHE A 298 -17.36 2.66 8.40
C PHE A 298 -17.50 3.48 7.10
N TYR A 299 -16.75 3.15 6.04
CA TYR A 299 -17.03 3.72 4.71
C TYR A 299 -18.42 3.34 4.22
N GLN A 300 -18.80 2.05 4.36
CA GLN A 300 -20.11 1.57 3.91
C GLN A 300 -21.24 2.23 4.69
N ALA A 301 -21.08 2.39 6.00
CA ALA A 301 -22.02 3.16 6.82
C ALA A 301 -22.13 4.63 6.38
N GLY A 302 -21.01 5.25 6.01
CA GLY A 302 -21.00 6.63 5.52
C GLY A 302 -21.70 6.83 4.17
N ASP A 303 -21.64 5.85 3.27
CA ASP A 303 -22.23 5.97 1.93
C ASP A 303 -23.66 5.39 1.82
N ALA A 304 -24.13 4.66 2.83
CA ALA A 304 -25.48 4.11 2.86
C ALA A 304 -26.57 5.19 2.95
N ASP A 305 -27.77 4.87 2.47
CA ASP A 305 -28.91 5.78 2.60
C ASP A 305 -29.45 5.81 4.04
N LEU A 306 -29.44 4.66 4.70
CA LEU A 306 -29.91 4.49 6.07
C LEU A 306 -28.94 3.63 6.89
N VAL A 307 -28.74 4.01 8.15
CA VAL A 307 -27.98 3.23 9.13
C VAL A 307 -28.87 2.96 10.34
N VAL A 308 -29.12 1.68 10.62
CA VAL A 308 -29.81 1.19 11.82
C VAL A 308 -28.75 0.53 12.70
N SER A 309 -28.68 0.93 13.97
CA SER A 309 -27.62 0.51 14.88
C SER A 309 -28.14 -0.16 16.14
N ALA A 310 -27.43 -1.19 16.61
CA ALA A 310 -27.53 -1.59 18.00
C ALA A 310 -26.91 -0.52 18.92
N ASP A 311 -27.42 -0.42 20.14
CA ASP A 311 -26.92 0.47 21.19
C ASP A 311 -25.49 0.15 21.64
N ASP A 312 -25.07 -1.09 21.47
CA ASP A 312 -23.71 -1.58 21.77
C ASP A 312 -22.67 -1.20 20.72
N ALA A 313 -23.07 -0.60 19.60
CA ALA A 313 -22.18 -0.38 18.46
C ALA A 313 -21.18 0.76 18.70
N LEU A 314 -19.96 0.57 18.19
CA LEU A 314 -18.90 1.57 18.13
C LEU A 314 -18.52 1.85 16.69
N PHE A 315 -18.45 3.13 16.35
CA PHE A 315 -18.16 3.63 15.01
C PHE A 315 -16.85 4.39 15.00
N GLY A 316 -16.09 4.27 13.92
CA GLY A 316 -14.89 5.08 13.75
C GLY A 316 -13.92 4.51 12.74
N HIS A 317 -12.79 5.19 12.59
CA HIS A 317 -11.75 4.79 11.67
C HIS A 317 -10.42 4.62 12.42
N PRO A 318 -10.08 3.40 12.86
CA PRO A 318 -8.89 3.15 13.65
C PRO A 318 -7.60 3.70 13.01
N ALA A 319 -7.51 3.74 11.68
CA ALA A 319 -6.34 4.26 10.97
C ALA A 319 -6.02 5.72 11.26
N PHE A 320 -6.94 6.50 11.83
CA PHE A 320 -6.63 7.86 12.31
C PHE A 320 -5.53 7.88 13.38
N ARG A 321 -5.28 6.75 14.08
CA ARG A 321 -4.22 6.64 15.10
C ARG A 321 -2.87 6.14 14.60
N TYR A 322 -2.79 5.56 13.39
CA TYR A 322 -1.58 4.84 12.96
C TYR A 322 -1.24 4.96 11.46
N VAL A 323 -2.16 5.46 10.63
CA VAL A 323 -1.90 5.88 9.24
C VAL A 323 -2.18 7.37 9.06
N GLY A 324 -3.03 7.94 9.93
CA GLY A 324 -3.37 9.36 9.95
C GLY A 324 -4.54 9.73 9.04
N TRP A 325 -5.15 8.77 8.33
CA TRP A 325 -6.20 9.14 7.36
C TRP A 325 -7.14 8.01 6.89
N GLY A 326 -8.20 8.41 6.18
CA GLY A 326 -9.19 7.57 5.53
C GLY A 326 -9.83 8.30 4.33
N PRO A 327 -10.20 7.57 3.27
CA PRO A 327 -10.62 8.06 1.98
C PRO A 327 -11.96 8.82 1.95
N ARG A 328 -12.63 9.00 3.10
CA ARG A 328 -14.00 9.53 3.15
C ARG A 328 -14.17 10.78 4.01
N LEU A 329 -13.07 11.44 4.38
CA LEU A 329 -13.13 12.58 5.32
C LEU A 329 -14.14 13.66 4.92
N TRP A 330 -14.14 14.05 3.64
CA TRP A 330 -15.03 15.12 3.17
C TRP A 330 -16.50 14.82 3.46
N TRP A 331 -16.90 13.58 3.17
CA TRP A 331 -18.30 13.19 3.33
C TRP A 331 -18.68 12.91 4.77
N TRP A 332 -17.77 12.36 5.57
CA TRP A 332 -18.00 12.25 7.01
C TRP A 332 -18.10 13.62 7.69
N ALA A 333 -17.33 14.61 7.24
CA ALA A 333 -17.48 15.99 7.71
C ALA A 333 -18.87 16.56 7.39
N GLU A 334 -19.44 16.22 6.23
CA GLU A 334 -20.79 16.63 5.83
C GLU A 334 -21.89 15.86 6.58
N THR A 335 -21.75 14.54 6.78
CA THR A 335 -22.79 13.71 7.41
C THR A 335 -22.80 13.77 8.93
N MET A 336 -21.65 13.96 9.57
CA MET A 336 -21.55 14.07 11.03
C MET A 336 -21.49 15.52 11.53
N GLY A 337 -21.25 16.46 10.61
CA GLY A 337 -20.90 17.84 10.92
C GLY A 337 -19.43 18.01 11.31
N LEU A 338 -18.85 19.13 10.89
CA LEU A 338 -17.41 19.39 10.96
C LEU A 338 -16.82 19.20 12.37
N ARG A 339 -17.48 19.72 13.42
CA ARG A 339 -16.94 19.67 14.79
C ARG A 339 -16.88 18.24 15.34
N LYS A 340 -17.96 17.48 15.16
CA LYS A 340 -18.03 16.09 15.63
C LYS A 340 -17.11 15.19 14.82
N PHE A 341 -17.02 15.42 13.53
CA PHE A 341 -16.05 14.72 12.71
C PHE A 341 -14.60 15.04 13.09
N SER A 342 -14.25 16.32 13.31
CA SER A 342 -12.92 16.72 13.79
C SER A 342 -12.56 16.07 15.12
N GLU A 343 -13.51 15.96 16.04
CA GLU A 343 -13.31 15.26 17.32
C GLU A 343 -12.92 13.79 17.09
N MET A 344 -13.68 13.05 16.27
CA MET A 344 -13.33 11.67 15.90
C MET A 344 -11.98 11.59 15.17
N LEU A 345 -11.73 12.48 14.22
CA LEU A 345 -10.53 12.49 13.38
C LEU A 345 -9.26 12.72 14.21
N PHE A 346 -9.23 13.78 15.03
CA PHE A 346 -8.00 14.18 15.72
C PHE A 346 -7.73 13.39 17.00
N THR A 347 -8.76 12.82 17.63
CA THR A 347 -8.57 11.94 18.79
C THR A 347 -8.42 10.46 18.39
N GLY A 348 -8.87 10.12 17.18
CA GLY A 348 -9.02 8.73 16.74
C GLY A 348 -9.95 7.90 17.63
N ARG A 349 -10.75 8.53 18.50
CA ARG A 349 -11.67 7.81 19.40
C ARG A 349 -12.88 7.31 18.60
N PRO A 350 -13.41 6.12 18.93
CA PRO A 350 -14.66 5.69 18.35
C PRO A 350 -15.84 6.41 19.05
N PHE A 351 -16.94 6.54 18.32
CA PHE A 351 -18.19 7.10 18.82
C PHE A 351 -19.18 5.97 19.09
N SER A 352 -19.94 6.11 20.18
CA SER A 352 -21.06 5.22 20.49
C SER A 352 -22.22 5.41 19.51
N ALA A 353 -23.07 4.40 19.39
CA ALA A 353 -24.31 4.48 18.61
C ALA A 353 -25.14 5.73 18.96
N LYS A 354 -25.22 6.09 20.25
CA LYS A 354 -25.90 7.30 20.71
C LYS A 354 -25.25 8.57 20.15
N GLU A 355 -23.94 8.71 20.23
CA GLU A 355 -23.25 9.90 19.68
C GLU A 355 -23.42 10.02 18.17
N MET A 356 -23.43 8.89 17.46
CA MET A 356 -23.66 8.85 16.01
C MET A 356 -25.12 9.20 15.65
N TYR A 357 -26.08 8.85 16.51
CA TYR A 357 -27.47 9.29 16.39
C TYR A 357 -27.59 10.80 16.65
N ASP A 358 -26.97 11.29 17.73
CA ASP A 358 -27.01 12.70 18.12
C ASP A 358 -26.40 13.62 17.04
N CYS A 359 -25.41 13.15 16.26
CA CYS A 359 -24.82 13.91 15.15
C CYS A 359 -25.52 13.70 13.80
N GLY A 360 -26.58 12.89 13.73
CA GLY A 360 -27.38 12.68 12.52
C GLY A 360 -26.83 11.64 11.55
N PHE A 361 -25.78 10.89 11.93
CA PHE A 361 -25.19 9.86 11.08
C PHE A 361 -25.99 8.53 11.14
N VAL A 362 -26.53 8.17 12.30
CA VAL A 362 -27.37 6.98 12.49
C VAL A 362 -28.85 7.36 12.54
N ASN A 363 -29.70 6.64 11.83
CA ASN A 363 -31.14 6.92 11.76
C ASN A 363 -31.93 6.31 12.92
N SER A 364 -31.52 5.15 13.43
CA SER A 364 -32.19 4.48 14.56
C SER A 364 -31.19 3.73 15.43
N VAL A 365 -31.34 3.85 16.74
CA VAL A 365 -30.57 3.09 17.74
C VAL A 365 -31.54 2.29 18.59
N VAL A 366 -31.33 0.97 18.65
CA VAL A 366 -32.17 0.05 19.41
C VAL A 366 -31.32 -0.91 20.24
N PRO A 367 -31.87 -1.52 21.30
CA PRO A 367 -31.22 -2.64 21.97
C PRO A 367 -30.80 -3.74 20.99
N ARG A 368 -29.64 -4.37 21.24
CA ARG A 368 -29.03 -5.40 20.37
C ARG A 368 -30.00 -6.50 19.93
N ASP A 369 -30.86 -6.97 20.81
CA ASP A 369 -31.86 -8.02 20.56
C ASP A 369 -33.01 -7.58 19.64
N LYS A 370 -33.18 -6.26 19.44
CA LYS A 370 -34.21 -5.67 18.58
C LYS A 370 -33.68 -5.20 17.23
N LEU A 371 -32.37 -5.32 17.00
CA LEU A 371 -31.71 -4.77 15.82
C LEU A 371 -32.30 -5.32 14.51
N GLU A 372 -32.39 -6.64 14.36
CA GLU A 372 -32.87 -7.26 13.13
C GLU A 372 -34.31 -6.86 12.82
N ALA A 373 -35.18 -6.84 13.84
CA ALA A 373 -36.57 -6.42 13.70
C ALA A 373 -36.68 -4.94 13.31
N GLU A 374 -35.82 -4.08 13.87
CA GLU A 374 -35.77 -2.67 13.52
C GLU A 374 -35.29 -2.47 12.07
N THR A 375 -34.22 -3.17 11.66
CA THR A 375 -33.73 -3.15 10.27
C THR A 375 -34.81 -3.62 9.29
N GLU A 376 -35.48 -4.73 9.60
CA GLU A 376 -36.56 -5.27 8.77
C GLU A 376 -37.72 -4.27 8.64
N LYS A 377 -38.08 -3.57 9.72
CA LYS A 377 -39.09 -2.50 9.67
C LYS A 377 -38.73 -1.43 8.64
N TYR A 378 -37.49 -0.94 8.63
CA TYR A 378 -37.02 0.03 7.63
C TYR A 378 -37.00 -0.57 6.22
N ALA A 379 -36.49 -1.79 6.07
CA ALA A 379 -36.38 -2.46 4.76
C ALA A 379 -37.75 -2.69 4.12
N LEU A 380 -38.74 -3.15 4.89
CA LEU A 380 -40.12 -3.34 4.43
C LEU A 380 -40.82 -2.02 4.11
N ALA A 381 -40.58 -0.96 4.89
CA ALA A 381 -41.10 0.37 4.56
C ALA A 381 -40.52 0.88 3.24
N CYS A 382 -39.21 0.73 3.04
CA CYS A 382 -38.51 1.11 1.83
C CYS A 382 -38.98 0.29 0.63
N SER A 383 -39.21 -1.01 0.78
CA SER A 383 -39.63 -1.86 -0.33
C SER A 383 -41.07 -1.57 -0.78
N ARG A 384 -41.96 -1.26 0.16
CA ARG A 384 -43.37 -0.90 -0.10
C ARG A 384 -43.58 0.54 -0.53
N SER A 385 -42.57 1.40 -0.38
CA SER A 385 -42.62 2.78 -0.85
C SER A 385 -42.84 2.85 -2.38
N ARG A 386 -42.86 4.05 -2.97
CA ARG A 386 -43.10 4.29 -4.41
C ARG A 386 -42.35 3.32 -5.36
N PRO A 387 -42.81 3.13 -6.61
CA PRO A 387 -42.16 2.23 -7.57
C PRO A 387 -40.64 2.46 -7.69
N THR A 388 -39.89 1.43 -8.11
CA THR A 388 -38.42 1.49 -8.26
C THR A 388 -37.98 2.68 -9.12
N ASP A 389 -38.72 3.03 -10.17
CA ASP A 389 -38.46 4.23 -10.98
C ASP A 389 -38.47 5.52 -10.16
N THR A 390 -39.43 5.67 -9.24
CA THR A 390 -39.48 6.85 -8.38
C THR A 390 -38.27 6.88 -7.44
N VAL A 391 -37.87 5.72 -6.90
CA VAL A 391 -36.65 5.61 -6.09
C VAL A 391 -35.41 5.99 -6.90
N ALA A 392 -35.30 5.53 -8.14
CA ALA A 392 -34.17 5.87 -9.01
C ALA A 392 -34.11 7.39 -9.31
N VAL A 393 -35.26 8.03 -9.54
CA VAL A 393 -35.34 9.50 -9.67
C VAL A 393 -34.91 10.21 -8.39
N GLN A 394 -35.39 9.75 -7.22
CA GLN A 394 -35.01 10.30 -5.92
C GLN A 394 -33.50 10.15 -5.64
N LYS A 395 -32.94 8.98 -5.93
CA LYS A 395 -31.51 8.69 -5.79
C LYS A 395 -30.67 9.54 -6.74
N THR A 396 -31.18 9.82 -7.94
CA THR A 396 -30.54 10.75 -8.89
C THR A 396 -30.53 12.18 -8.33
N PHE A 397 -31.62 12.65 -7.74
CA PHE A 397 -31.62 13.93 -7.04
C PHE A 397 -30.61 13.97 -5.89
N LEU A 398 -30.58 12.92 -5.04
CA LEU A 398 -29.64 12.84 -3.92
C LEU A 398 -28.19 12.83 -4.40
N GLU A 399 -27.87 12.09 -5.47
CA GLU A 399 -26.55 12.09 -6.07
C GLU A 399 -26.16 13.49 -6.57
N LEU A 400 -27.04 14.18 -7.31
CA LEU A 400 -26.79 15.55 -7.76
C LEU A 400 -26.57 16.51 -6.58
N TYR A 401 -27.34 16.34 -5.50
CA TYR A 401 -27.16 17.11 -4.27
C TYR A 401 -25.80 16.83 -3.61
N LYS A 402 -25.38 15.56 -3.54
CA LYS A 402 -24.05 15.16 -3.06
C LYS A 402 -22.95 15.81 -3.91
N GLN A 403 -23.11 15.81 -5.23
CA GLN A 403 -22.14 16.46 -6.13
C GLN A 403 -22.08 17.97 -5.94
N HIS A 404 -23.23 18.62 -5.74
CA HIS A 404 -23.27 20.04 -5.37
C HIS A 404 -22.51 20.33 -4.07
N LYS A 405 -22.57 19.40 -3.11
CA LYS A 405 -21.83 19.44 -1.84
C LYS A 405 -20.36 19.02 -1.95
N GLY A 406 -19.84 18.83 -3.17
CA GLY A 406 -18.43 18.52 -3.40
C GLY A 406 -18.05 17.08 -3.08
N GLU A 407 -19.01 16.15 -3.08
CA GLU A 407 -18.76 14.76 -2.72
C GLU A 407 -17.65 14.12 -3.58
N TYR A 408 -17.73 14.22 -4.91
CA TYR A 408 -16.69 13.67 -5.80
C TYR A 408 -15.39 14.46 -5.71
N PHE A 409 -15.45 15.77 -5.47
CA PHE A 409 -14.25 16.56 -5.17
C PHE A 409 -13.53 16.02 -3.93
N GLY A 410 -14.26 15.69 -2.87
CA GLY A 410 -13.72 15.02 -1.69
C GLY A 410 -13.09 13.65 -2.00
N SER A 411 -13.67 12.91 -2.95
CA SER A 411 -13.12 11.64 -3.46
C SER A 411 -11.81 11.83 -4.23
N LEU A 412 -11.67 12.90 -5.01
CA LEU A 412 -10.43 13.23 -5.70
C LEU A 412 -9.35 13.73 -4.74
N LEU A 413 -9.71 14.61 -3.78
CA LEU A 413 -8.81 15.07 -2.73
C LEU A 413 -8.26 13.91 -1.92
N THR A 414 -9.10 12.91 -1.68
CA THR A 414 -8.70 11.66 -1.08
C THR A 414 -7.62 10.96 -1.89
N GLY A 415 -7.85 10.70 -3.18
CA GLY A 415 -6.84 10.03 -4.00
C GLY A 415 -5.52 10.80 -4.01
N MET A 416 -5.60 12.12 -4.12
CA MET A 416 -4.44 13.03 -4.13
C MET A 416 -3.65 12.96 -2.83
N VAL A 417 -4.27 13.33 -1.71
CA VAL A 417 -3.52 13.44 -0.47
C VAL A 417 -3.02 12.03 -0.10
N GLU A 418 -3.72 10.91 -0.43
CA GLU A 418 -3.41 9.57 0.12
C GLU A 418 -2.21 8.98 -0.61
N GLY A 419 -2.07 9.37 -1.88
CA GLY A 419 -0.82 9.23 -2.60
C GLY A 419 0.37 9.98 -1.98
N MET A 420 0.13 11.00 -1.13
CA MET A 420 1.18 11.75 -0.42
C MET A 420 1.59 11.12 0.92
N LEU A 421 0.97 10.01 1.34
CA LEU A 421 1.32 9.31 2.60
C LEU A 421 2.84 9.10 2.81
N PRO A 422 3.65 8.75 1.77
CA PRO A 422 5.10 8.57 1.94
C PRO A 422 5.87 9.85 2.27
N LEU A 423 5.23 11.03 2.19
CA LEU A 423 5.82 12.31 2.55
C LEU A 423 5.56 12.67 4.02
N ILE A 424 4.68 11.95 4.71
CA ILE A 424 4.34 12.21 6.11
C ILE A 424 5.51 11.76 7.00
N GLN A 425 5.91 12.62 7.93
CA GLN A 425 6.97 12.35 8.89
C GLN A 425 6.36 12.22 10.28
N ASN A 426 6.90 11.27 11.04
CA ASN A 426 6.57 11.13 12.45
C ASN A 426 7.24 12.24 13.25
N ASP A 427 6.55 12.79 14.24
CA ASP A 427 7.11 13.82 15.15
C ASP A 427 8.18 13.23 16.09
N VAL A 428 8.06 11.93 16.42
CA VAL A 428 9.00 11.19 17.27
C VAL A 428 9.30 9.80 16.69
N ASP A 429 10.52 9.30 16.92
CA ASP A 429 11.01 8.03 16.36
C ASP A 429 10.19 6.80 16.82
N ASP A 430 9.55 6.87 17.99
CA ASP A 430 8.71 5.80 18.55
C ASP A 430 7.21 5.94 18.19
N THR A 431 6.87 6.78 17.20
CA THR A 431 5.48 6.91 16.75
C THR A 431 4.99 5.58 16.20
N VAL A 432 3.79 5.20 16.62
CA VAL A 432 3.11 4.01 16.11
C VAL A 432 2.76 4.23 14.64
N ASP A 433 3.50 3.59 13.74
CA ASP A 433 3.20 3.50 12.32
C ASP A 433 3.11 2.04 11.85
N LEU A 434 2.50 1.80 10.69
CA LEU A 434 2.38 0.45 10.12
C LEU A 434 3.61 0.01 9.31
N THR A 435 4.80 0.58 9.54
CA THR A 435 6.00 0.30 8.71
C THR A 435 6.99 -0.66 9.38
N GLY A 436 8.10 -0.95 8.69
CA GLY A 436 8.99 -2.13 8.78
C GLY A 436 9.67 -2.51 10.11
N GLY A 437 9.19 -2.06 11.27
CA GLY A 437 9.53 -2.63 12.61
C GLY A 437 8.30 -3.06 13.42
N THR A 438 7.10 -2.68 12.99
CA THR A 438 5.85 -2.85 13.73
C THR A 438 5.31 -4.27 13.72
N PHE A 439 5.49 -4.99 12.62
CA PHE A 439 4.99 -6.36 12.47
C PHE A 439 5.85 -7.42 13.18
N GLU A 440 7.13 -7.11 13.48
CA GLU A 440 8.01 -8.02 14.25
C GLU A 440 7.60 -8.14 15.73
N LYS A 441 7.02 -7.08 16.31
CA LYS A 441 6.49 -7.07 17.69
C LYS A 441 5.08 -7.68 17.81
N GLY A 442 4.46 -8.04 16.69
CA GLY A 442 3.08 -8.51 16.59
C GLY A 442 2.08 -7.37 16.51
N LEU A 443 1.46 -7.20 15.34
CA LEU A 443 0.51 -6.11 15.03
C LEU A 443 -0.59 -5.93 16.09
N ASN A 444 -1.18 -7.05 16.54
CA ASN A 444 -2.26 -7.02 17.53
C ASN A 444 -1.80 -6.52 18.91
N ASN A 445 -0.55 -6.77 19.29
CA ASN A 445 0.00 -6.31 20.56
C ASN A 445 0.29 -4.82 20.47
N MET A 446 0.92 -4.38 19.38
CA MET A 446 1.20 -2.95 19.18
C MET A 446 -0.09 -2.11 19.15
N VAL A 447 -1.10 -2.51 18.38
CA VAL A 447 -2.38 -1.76 18.33
C VAL A 447 -3.01 -1.69 19.71
N LYS A 448 -2.95 -2.77 20.50
CA LYS A 448 -3.44 -2.79 21.89
C LYS A 448 -2.62 -1.91 22.81
N ASP A 449 -1.30 -1.95 22.71
CA ASP A 449 -0.39 -1.17 23.56
C ASP A 449 -0.55 0.32 23.28
N ASN A 450 -0.71 0.69 22.00
CA ASN A 450 -1.05 2.06 21.62
C ASN A 450 -2.43 2.48 22.15
N ASP A 451 -3.43 1.60 22.02
CA ASP A 451 -4.80 1.85 22.47
C ASP A 451 -4.86 2.12 23.99
N LEU A 452 -3.99 1.48 24.78
CA LEU A 452 -3.90 1.68 26.24
C LEU A 452 -3.42 3.08 26.65
N ASN A 453 -2.76 3.82 25.75
CA ASN A 453 -2.36 5.21 26.00
C ASN A 453 -3.53 6.20 25.99
N PHE A 454 -4.72 5.76 25.56
CA PHE A 454 -5.93 6.57 25.52
C PHE A 454 -6.82 6.32 26.75
N PRO A 455 -7.64 7.31 27.16
CA PRO A 455 -8.63 7.14 28.22
C PRO A 455 -9.48 5.88 27.98
N PRO A 456 -9.81 5.09 29.04
CA PRO A 456 -10.55 3.84 28.89
C PRO A 456 -11.76 3.94 27.96
N GLU A 457 -12.58 4.99 28.10
CA GLU A 457 -13.77 5.26 27.30
C GLU A 457 -13.49 5.65 25.83
N TRP A 458 -12.25 5.95 25.47
CA TRP A 458 -11.80 6.25 24.11
C TRP A 458 -11.06 5.09 23.46
N ARG A 459 -10.81 4.00 24.17
CA ARG A 459 -10.14 2.82 23.61
C ARG A 459 -10.97 2.18 22.49
N LEU A 460 -10.31 1.69 21.45
CA LEU A 460 -10.96 1.11 20.26
C LEU A 460 -11.62 -0.24 20.60
N SER A 461 -10.95 -1.05 21.41
CA SER A 461 -11.44 -2.37 21.79
C SER A 461 -12.30 -2.34 23.06
N ARG A 462 -13.41 -3.08 23.07
CA ARG A 462 -14.27 -3.30 24.25
C ARG A 462 -13.49 -3.88 25.43
N SER A 463 -12.58 -4.81 25.16
CA SER A 463 -11.71 -5.37 26.20
C SER A 463 -10.70 -4.35 26.72
N GLY A 464 -10.19 -3.45 25.86
CA GLY A 464 -9.36 -2.32 26.28
C GLY A 464 -10.12 -1.34 27.17
N ARG A 465 -11.39 -1.04 26.84
CA ARG A 465 -12.27 -0.16 27.63
C ARG A 465 -12.54 -0.67 29.04
N ALA A 466 -12.54 -1.98 29.24
CA ALA A 466 -12.75 -2.61 30.54
C ALA A 466 -11.49 -2.67 31.42
N LYS A 467 -10.31 -2.39 30.85
CA LYS A 467 -9.05 -2.32 31.60
C LYS A 467 -8.94 -0.96 32.30
N PRO A 468 -8.31 -0.91 33.49
CA PRO A 468 -8.07 0.34 34.20
C PRO A 468 -7.25 1.35 33.40
#